data_AF-A0A1B1MQ01-F1
#
_entry.id   AF-A0A1B1MQ01-F1
#
_cell.length_a   1.000
_cell.length_b   1.000
_cell.length_c   1.000
_cell.angle_alpha   90.00
_cell.angle_beta   90.00
_cell.angle_gamma   90.00
#
_symmetry.space_group_name_H-M   'P 1'
#
loop_
_entity.id
_entity.type
_entity.pdbx_description
1 polymer ?
#
loop_
_entity_poly.entity_id
_entity_poly.type
_entity_poly.pdbx_seq_one_letter_code
_entity_poly.pdbx_strand_id
1 'polypeptide(L)'
;MYQLTTRRDERPLLTAVPSAVPSAGDAALLAEVAELRARNEQLGRALATRAVIDQARGMVMVLAPCSSERAWDLLVGVSQRCNTKLRDVAAALVATTRDETLPEPIQRELRRELRRLHAADRE
;
A
#
# COMPACT_ATOMS: atom_id res chain seq x y z
N MET A 1 -77.20 -12.13 -17.49
CA MET A 1 -76.66 -11.58 -18.74
C MET A 1 -76.78 -10.06 -18.69
N TYR A 2 -75.71 -9.37 -18.28
CA TYR A 2 -75.45 -7.97 -18.59
C TYR A 2 -73.93 -7.82 -18.67
N GLN A 3 -73.41 -7.65 -19.89
CA GLN A 3 -72.05 -7.18 -20.11
C GLN A 3 -72.05 -5.66 -19.96
N LEU A 4 -71.13 -5.12 -19.15
CA LEU A 4 -70.62 -3.77 -19.33
C LEU A 4 -69.10 -3.83 -19.14
N THR A 5 -68.44 -3.90 -20.28
CA THR A 5 -67.02 -3.67 -20.46
C THR A 5 -66.68 -2.25 -20.01
N THR A 6 -65.86 -2.10 -18.97
CA THR A 6 -65.10 -0.87 -18.78
C THR A 6 -63.64 -1.25 -18.67
N ARG A 7 -62.94 -1.07 -19.79
CA ARG A 7 -61.48 -1.06 -19.94
C ARG A 7 -60.92 -0.12 -18.86
N ARG A 8 -60.37 -0.70 -17.79
CA ARG A 8 -59.65 0.07 -16.77
C ARG A 8 -58.34 0.50 -17.41
N ASP A 9 -58.26 1.78 -17.69
CA ASP A 9 -57.12 2.47 -18.28
C ASP A 9 -55.93 2.33 -17.32
N GLU A 10 -55.02 1.42 -17.62
CA GLU A 10 -53.74 1.28 -16.94
C GLU A 10 -52.87 2.46 -17.37
N ARG A 11 -53.05 3.63 -16.73
CA ARG A 11 -52.08 4.72 -16.86
C ARG A 11 -50.78 4.26 -16.21
N PRO A 12 -49.68 4.05 -16.96
CA PRO A 12 -48.39 3.86 -16.33
C PRO A 12 -48.02 5.20 -15.69
N LEU A 13 -47.97 5.22 -14.36
CA LEU A 13 -47.33 6.29 -13.61
C LEU A 13 -45.86 6.27 -14.02
N LEU A 14 -45.52 7.11 -14.99
CA LEU A 14 -44.15 7.42 -15.36
C LEU A 14 -43.54 8.09 -14.13
N THR A 15 -42.97 7.30 -13.22
CA THR A 15 -42.04 7.82 -12.21
C THR A 15 -40.86 8.34 -13.01
N ALA A 16 -40.91 9.63 -13.34
CA ALA A 16 -39.76 10.36 -13.82
C ALA A 16 -38.69 10.21 -12.74
N VAL A 17 -37.75 9.28 -12.95
CA VAL A 17 -36.46 9.34 -12.28
C VAL A 17 -35.92 10.71 -12.65
N PRO A 18 -35.71 11.64 -11.69
CA PRO A 18 -35.15 12.92 -12.05
C PRO A 18 -33.77 12.64 -12.62
N SER A 19 -33.65 12.81 -13.94
CA SER A 19 -32.39 13.00 -14.65
C SER A 19 -31.83 14.35 -14.20
N ALA A 20 -31.42 14.43 -12.93
CA ALA A 20 -30.74 15.59 -12.40
C ALA A 20 -29.32 15.53 -12.94
N VAL A 21 -29.09 16.27 -14.02
CA VAL A 21 -27.73 16.65 -14.41
C VAL A 21 -27.13 17.33 -13.17
N PRO A 22 -25.99 16.85 -12.64
CA PRO A 22 -25.41 17.44 -11.44
C PRO A 22 -25.22 18.94 -11.68
N SER A 23 -25.68 19.75 -10.72
CA SER A 23 -25.46 21.19 -10.80
C SER A 23 -23.95 21.48 -10.82
N ALA A 24 -23.54 22.67 -11.24
CA ALA A 24 -22.14 23.05 -11.20
C ALA A 24 -21.54 22.92 -9.78
N GLY A 25 -22.36 23.14 -8.74
CA GLY A 25 -21.97 22.91 -7.34
C GLY A 25 -21.77 21.44 -7.00
N ASP A 26 -22.67 20.56 -7.47
CA ASP A 26 -22.53 19.11 -7.27
C ASP A 26 -21.31 18.55 -7.99
N ALA A 27 -21.04 19.03 -9.20
CA ALA A 27 -19.85 18.64 -9.97
C ALA A 27 -18.55 19.08 -9.29
N ALA A 28 -18.50 20.31 -8.76
CA ALA A 28 -17.34 20.80 -8.01
C ALA A 28 -17.11 20.00 -6.71
N LEU A 29 -18.18 19.71 -5.96
CA LEU A 29 -18.09 18.88 -4.75
C LEU A 29 -17.62 17.45 -5.06
N LEU A 30 -18.12 16.84 -6.14
CA LEU A 30 -17.69 15.51 -6.57
C LEU A 30 -16.21 15.48 -6.97
N ALA A 31 -15.73 16.55 -7.64
CA ALA A 31 -14.32 16.68 -7.99
C ALA A 31 -13.43 16.82 -6.74
N GLU A 32 -13.85 17.63 -5.77
CA GLU A 32 -13.13 17.79 -4.49
C GLU A 32 -13.08 16.46 -3.72
N VAL A 33 -14.20 15.74 -3.63
CA VAL A 33 -14.24 14.42 -2.99
C VAL A 33 -13.34 13.42 -3.70
N ALA A 34 -13.29 13.43 -5.04
CA ALA A 34 -12.41 12.56 -5.80
C ALA A 34 -10.93 12.88 -5.53
N GLU A 35 -10.56 14.15 -5.48
CA GLU A 35 -9.20 14.59 -5.16
C GLU A 35 -8.79 14.19 -3.74
N LEU A 36 -9.65 14.41 -2.74
CA LEU A 36 -9.39 14.02 -1.36
C LEU A 36 -9.23 12.51 -1.20
N ARG A 37 -10.01 11.71 -1.94
CA ARG A 37 -9.84 10.25 -1.97
C ARG A 37 -8.50 9.85 -2.56
N ALA A 38 -8.11 10.42 -3.70
CA ALA A 38 -6.83 10.14 -4.32
C ALA A 38 -5.64 10.49 -3.41
N ARG A 39 -5.71 11.64 -2.71
CA ARG A 39 -4.71 12.04 -1.72
C ARG A 39 -4.66 11.07 -0.53
N ASN A 40 -5.81 10.69 0.02
CA ASN A 40 -5.87 9.72 1.11
C ASN A 40 -5.28 8.36 0.72
N GLU A 41 -5.55 7.88 -0.49
CA GLU A 41 -4.95 6.64 -0.98
C GLU A 41 -3.42 6.75 -1.13
N GLN A 42 -2.93 7.89 -1.65
CA GLN A 42 -1.48 8.12 -1.77
C GLN A 42 -0.81 8.13 -0.39
N LEU A 43 -1.41 8.81 0.59
CA LEU A 43 -0.92 8.83 1.98
C LEU A 43 -0.96 7.43 2.59
N GLY A 44 -2.04 6.68 2.38
CA GLY A 44 -2.17 5.29 2.85
C GLY A 44 -1.06 4.40 2.30
N ARG A 45 -0.75 4.50 1.00
CA ARG A 45 0.36 3.76 0.38
C ARG A 45 1.72 4.16 0.96
N ALA A 46 1.94 5.45 1.21
CA ALA A 46 3.18 5.95 1.80
C ALA A 46 3.37 5.42 3.24
N LEU A 47 2.31 5.44 4.05
CA LEU A 47 2.33 4.91 5.42
C LEU A 47 2.57 3.41 5.45
N ALA A 48 1.90 2.63 4.59
CA ALA A 48 2.11 1.19 4.48
C ALA A 48 3.57 0.86 4.09
N THR A 49 4.13 1.62 3.15
CA THR A 49 5.53 1.48 2.74
C THR A 49 6.50 1.78 3.89
N ARG A 50 6.23 2.84 4.66
CA ARG A 50 7.05 3.18 5.82
C ARG A 50 7.00 2.10 6.89
N ALA A 51 5.81 1.57 7.18
CA ALA A 51 5.62 0.53 8.18
C ALA A 51 6.43 -0.73 7.87
N VAL A 52 6.45 -1.21 6.62
CA VAL A 52 7.23 -2.41 6.26
C VAL A 52 8.74 -2.17 6.36
N ILE A 53 9.22 -0.96 6.03
CA ILE A 53 10.64 -0.61 6.17
C ILE A 53 11.03 -0.53 7.65
N ASP A 54 10.18 0.06 8.49
CA ASP A 54 10.43 0.15 9.94
C ASP A 54 10.46 -1.26 10.58
N GLN A 55 9.60 -2.19 10.14
CA GLN A 55 9.65 -3.60 10.56
C GLN A 55 10.96 -4.28 10.17
N ALA A 56 11.34 -4.19 8.89
CA ALA A 56 12.60 -4.75 8.40
C ALA A 56 13.81 -4.18 9.15
N ARG A 57 13.81 -2.88 9.48
CA ARG A 57 14.85 -2.24 10.28
C ARG A 57 14.92 -2.84 11.68
N GLY A 58 13.79 -3.03 12.34
CA GLY A 58 13.72 -3.73 13.63
C GLY A 58 14.25 -5.16 13.58
N MET A 59 13.93 -5.91 12.52
CA MET A 59 14.47 -7.26 12.32
C MET A 59 16.01 -7.24 12.20
N VAL A 60 16.58 -6.31 11.45
CA VAL A 60 18.04 -6.16 11.34
C VAL A 60 18.66 -5.85 12.70
N MET A 61 18.06 -4.96 13.49
CA MET A 61 18.54 -4.65 14.85
C MET A 61 18.57 -5.88 15.77
N VAL A 62 17.65 -6.84 15.58
CA VAL A 62 17.64 -8.11 16.32
C VAL A 62 18.72 -9.07 15.79
N LEU A 63 18.87 -9.18 14.47
CA LEU A 63 19.84 -10.08 13.83
C LEU A 63 21.29 -9.66 14.06
N ALA A 64 21.53 -8.36 14.13
CA ALA A 64 22.82 -7.78 14.47
C ALA A 64 22.57 -6.59 15.42
N PRO A 65 22.82 -6.76 16.74
CA PRO A 65 22.58 -5.72 17.73
C PRO A 65 23.29 -4.41 17.38
N CYS A 66 22.55 -3.47 16.79
CA CYS A 66 23.06 -2.19 16.34
C CYS A 66 22.01 -1.08 16.52
N SER A 67 22.45 0.18 16.36
CA SER A 67 21.54 1.31 16.38
C SER A 67 20.58 1.29 15.19
N SER A 68 19.44 1.96 15.34
CA SER A 68 18.47 2.12 14.26
C SER A 68 19.07 2.76 13.00
N GLU A 69 20.02 3.69 13.16
CA GLU A 69 20.71 4.34 12.04
C GLU A 69 21.56 3.35 11.25
N ARG A 70 22.36 2.52 11.95
CA ARG A 70 23.17 1.50 11.29
C ARG A 70 22.33 0.42 10.61
N ALA A 71 21.21 0.03 11.21
CA ALA A 71 20.27 -0.89 10.58
C ALA A 71 19.64 -0.28 9.31
N TRP A 72 19.34 1.02 9.31
CA TRP A 72 18.88 1.73 8.13
C TRP A 72 19.93 1.75 7.02
N ASP A 73 21.17 2.14 7.34
CA ASP A 73 22.27 2.19 6.38
C ASP A 73 22.57 0.82 5.77
N LEU A 74 22.47 -0.23 6.59
CA LEU A 74 22.58 -1.61 6.12
C LEU A 74 21.52 -1.93 5.05
N LEU A 75 20.25 -1.66 5.33
CA LEU A 75 19.16 -1.91 4.38
C LEU A 75 19.31 -1.09 3.09
N VAL A 76 19.69 0.18 3.22
CA VAL A 76 19.98 1.06 2.08
C VAL A 76 21.11 0.49 1.24
N GLY A 77 22.20 0.05 1.87
CA GLY A 77 23.32 -0.53 1.18
C GLY A 77 22.95 -1.84 0.46
N VAL A 78 22.15 -2.72 1.09
CA VAL A 78 21.62 -3.93 0.43
C VAL A 78 20.82 -3.54 -0.80
N SER A 79 19.85 -2.62 -0.65
CA SER A 79 19.02 -2.10 -1.74
C SER A 79 19.84 -1.59 -2.91
N GLN A 80 20.85 -0.76 -2.66
CA GLN A 80 21.73 -0.22 -3.70
C GLN A 80 22.53 -1.32 -4.41
N ARG A 81 23.15 -2.24 -3.65
CA ARG A 81 24.01 -3.30 -4.22
C ARG A 81 23.24 -4.38 -4.98
N CYS A 82 21.99 -4.65 -4.61
CA CYS A 82 21.12 -5.55 -5.36
C CYS A 82 20.23 -4.84 -6.39
N ASN A 83 20.37 -3.51 -6.55
CA ASN A 83 19.55 -2.68 -7.44
C ASN A 83 18.04 -2.96 -7.30
N THR A 84 17.57 -3.12 -6.06
CA THR A 84 16.17 -3.41 -5.73
C THR A 84 15.65 -2.30 -4.83
N LYS A 85 14.42 -1.84 -5.04
CA LYS A 85 13.86 -0.74 -4.23
C LYS A 85 13.84 -1.15 -2.76
N LEU A 86 14.20 -0.22 -1.88
CA LEU A 86 14.29 -0.46 -0.43
C LEU A 86 13.01 -1.09 0.15
N ARG A 87 11.83 -0.64 -0.29
CA ARG A 87 10.54 -1.21 0.14
C ARG A 87 10.37 -2.69 -0.23
N ASP A 88 10.92 -3.10 -1.38
CA ASP A 88 10.82 -4.48 -1.87
C ASP A 88 11.84 -5.36 -1.12
N VAL A 89 13.04 -4.83 -0.81
CA VAL A 89 14.00 -5.46 0.10
C VAL A 89 13.41 -5.66 1.49
N ALA A 90 12.77 -4.62 2.04
CA ALA A 90 12.12 -4.68 3.34
C ALA A 90 10.97 -5.69 3.35
N ALA A 91 10.11 -5.67 2.34
CA ALA A 91 9.03 -6.64 2.20
C ALA A 91 9.54 -8.07 2.12
N ALA A 92 10.58 -8.33 1.32
CA ALA A 92 11.20 -9.64 1.20
C ALA A 92 11.81 -10.12 2.52
N LEU A 93 12.41 -9.22 3.31
CA LEU A 93 12.91 -9.55 4.64
C LEU A 93 11.78 -9.85 5.62
N VAL A 94 10.72 -9.04 5.66
CA VAL A 94 9.57 -9.28 6.54
C VAL A 94 8.85 -10.58 6.18
N ALA A 95 8.78 -10.92 4.89
CA ALA A 95 8.18 -12.15 4.39
C ALA A 95 8.85 -13.42 4.97
N THR A 96 10.14 -13.36 5.33
CA THR A 96 10.83 -14.52 5.94
C THR A 96 10.27 -14.91 7.32
N THR A 97 9.48 -14.04 7.96
CA THR A 97 8.75 -14.37 9.20
C THR A 97 7.59 -15.35 8.97
N ARG A 98 7.24 -15.57 7.70
CA ARG A 98 6.21 -16.52 7.24
C ARG A 98 6.83 -17.67 6.44
N ASP A 99 8.08 -18.01 6.74
CA ASP A 99 8.85 -19.07 6.09
C ASP A 99 9.10 -18.86 4.58
N GLU A 100 8.90 -17.65 4.06
CA GLU A 100 9.25 -17.33 2.67
C GLU A 100 10.77 -17.20 2.51
N THR A 101 11.29 -17.70 1.39
CA THR A 101 12.73 -17.62 1.09
C THR A 101 13.10 -16.23 0.60
N LEU A 102 14.12 -15.64 1.21
CA LEU A 102 14.68 -14.36 0.75
C LEU A 102 15.31 -14.53 -0.65
N PRO A 103 15.00 -13.68 -1.64
CA PRO A 103 15.59 -13.75 -2.97
C PRO A 103 17.13 -13.72 -2.92
N GLU A 104 17.78 -14.57 -3.71
CA GLU A 104 19.23 -14.80 -3.64
C GLU A 104 20.08 -13.51 -3.72
N PRO A 105 19.81 -12.55 -4.63
CA PRO A 105 20.57 -11.30 -4.67
C PRO A 105 20.51 -10.52 -3.35
N ILE A 106 19.33 -10.49 -2.73
CA ILE A 106 19.11 -9.79 -1.45
C ILE A 106 19.77 -10.56 -0.31
N GLN A 107 19.62 -11.88 -0.28
CA GLN A 107 20.22 -12.75 0.73
C GLN A 107 21.75 -12.63 0.75
N ARG A 108 22.38 -12.66 -0.43
CA ARG A 108 23.84 -12.53 -0.56
C ARG A 108 24.34 -11.18 -0.02
N GLU A 109 23.71 -10.08 -0.41
CA GLU A 109 24.13 -8.75 0.05
C GLU A 109 23.81 -8.53 1.53
N LEU A 110 22.68 -9.02 2.04
CA LEU A 110 22.35 -8.96 3.47
C LEU A 110 23.42 -9.67 4.31
N ARG A 111 23.81 -10.89 3.94
CA ARG A 111 24.89 -11.62 4.63
C ARG A 111 26.23 -10.87 4.57
N ARG A 112 26.53 -10.21 3.44
CA ARG A 112 27.75 -9.42 3.29
C ARG A 112 27.77 -8.23 4.24
N GLU A 113 26.67 -7.51 4.36
CA GLU A 113 26.60 -6.35 5.25
C GLU A 113 26.59 -6.70 6.72
N LEU A 114 25.87 -7.75 7.12
CA LEU A 114 25.89 -8.22 8.50
C LEU A 114 27.33 -8.60 8.93
N ARG A 115 28.11 -9.23 8.03
CA ARG A 115 29.53 -9.51 8.30
C ARG A 115 30.38 -8.24 8.47
N ARG A 116 30.15 -7.22 7.64
CA ARG A 116 30.88 -5.94 7.75
C ARG A 116 30.54 -5.22 9.05
N LEU A 117 29.27 -5.20 9.41
CA LEU A 117 28.79 -4.57 10.63
C LEU A 117 29.43 -5.21 11.88
N HIS A 118 29.44 -6.56 11.96
CA HIS A 118 30.11 -7.27 13.04
C HIS A 118 31.64 -7.12 13.04
N ALA A 119 32.28 -6.85 11.90
CA ALA A 119 33.71 -6.58 11.86
C ALA A 119 34.02 -5.20 12.45
N ALA A 120 33.23 -4.18 12.10
CA ALA A 120 33.38 -2.82 12.60
C ALA A 120 33.11 -2.68 14.11
N ASP A 121 32.29 -3.56 14.70
CA ASP A 121 32.00 -3.54 16.15
C ASP A 121 33.10 -4.16 17.04
N ARG A 122 34.13 -4.77 16.42
CA ARG A 122 35.25 -5.39 17.14
C ARG A 122 36.52 -4.52 17.14
N GLU A 123 36.48 -3.39 16.47
CA GLU A 123 37.55 -2.36 16.42
C GLU A 123 37.26 -1.26 17.43
#